data_AF-A0A3A9EPV7-F1
#
_entry.id   AF-A0A3A9EPV7-F1
#
_cell.length_a   1.000
_cell.length_b   1.000
_cell.length_c   1.000
_cell.angle_alpha   90.00
_cell.angle_beta   90.00
_cell.angle_gamma   90.00
#
_symmetry.space_group_name_H-M   'P 1'
#
loop_
_entity.id
_entity.type
_entity.pdbx_description
1 polymer ?
#
loop_
_entity_poly.entity_id
_entity_poly.type
_entity_poly.pdbx_seq_one_letter_code
_entity_poly.pdbx_strand_id
1 'polypeptide(L)' 'MDRCPICNAPYKDDQSTFCNDCGAKRPPAPKIVICKKCGAQLTSEDKYCDRCGEITDFGQMIEKLI' A
#
# COMPACT_ATOMS: atom_id res chain seq x y z
N MET A 1 14.82 3.40 1.25
CA MET A 1 14.83 3.27 2.72
C MET A 1 13.89 4.34 3.25
N ASP A 2 12.70 3.92 3.67
CA ASP A 2 11.68 4.85 4.15
C ASP A 2 12.10 5.48 5.48
N ARG A 3 11.50 6.62 5.82
CA ARG A 3 11.81 7.36 7.04
C ARG A 3 10.64 7.34 8.01
N CYS A 4 10.95 7.35 9.30
CA CYS A 4 9.96 7.45 10.35
C CYS A 4 9.20 8.78 10.24
N PRO A 5 7.86 8.79 10.17
CA PRO A 5 7.09 10.02 10.07
C PRO A 5 7.10 10.85 11.38
N ILE A 6 7.54 10.27 12.50
CA ILE A 6 7.57 10.94 13.81
C ILE A 6 8.90 11.65 14.06
N CYS A 7 10.04 11.00 13.77
CA CYS A 7 11.37 11.56 14.07
C CYS A 7 12.29 11.69 12.85
N ASN A 8 11.82 11.34 11.65
CA ASN A 8 12.55 11.40 10.38
C ASN A 8 13.82 10.54 10.28
N ALA A 9 14.08 9.69 11.27
CA ALA A 9 15.17 8.71 11.23
C ALA A 9 14.90 7.62 10.16
N PRO A 10 15.94 7.12 9.46
CA PRO A 10 15.79 6.04 8.51
C PRO A 10 15.46 4.73 9.23
N TYR A 11 14.54 3.92 8.67
CA TYR A 11 14.34 2.55 9.17
C TYR A 11 15.56 1.69 8.89
N LYS A 12 15.84 0.72 9.78
CA LYS A 12 16.97 -0.21 9.64
C LYS A 12 16.88 -1.11 8.40
N ASP A 13 15.68 -1.56 8.05
CA ASP A 13 15.40 -2.41 6.89
C ASP A 13 13.89 -2.39 6.56
N ASP A 14 13.49 -3.04 5.47
CA ASP A 14 12.08 -3.12 5.03
C ASP A 14 11.20 -4.01 5.92
N GLN A 15 11.80 -4.80 6.81
CA GLN A 15 11.10 -5.68 7.76
C GLN A 15 10.88 -5.04 9.13
N SER A 16 11.43 -3.84 9.36
CA SER A 16 11.37 -3.15 10.64
C SER A 16 9.93 -2.77 11.03
N THR A 17 9.39 -3.38 12.08
CA THR A 17 8.03 -3.10 12.58
C THR A 17 7.96 -1.80 13.42
N PHE A 18 9.09 -1.34 13.95
CA PHE A 18 9.20 -0.14 14.78
C PHE A 18 10.42 0.69 14.36
N CYS A 19 10.39 2.00 14.65
CA CYS A 19 11.53 2.88 14.50
C CYS A 19 12.58 2.56 15.58
N ASN A 20 13.81 2.32 15.15
CA ASN A 20 14.95 2.00 16.03
C ASN A 20 15.43 3.21 16.86
N ASP A 21 15.04 4.44 16.52
CA ASP A 21 15.45 5.66 17.21
C ASP A 21 14.42 6.16 18.23
N CYS A 22 13.12 6.20 17.85
CA CYS A 22 12.07 6.75 18.72
C CYS A 22 11.04 5.72 19.20
N GLY A 23 11.13 4.46 18.75
CA GLY A 23 10.19 3.39 19.14
C GLY A 23 8.80 3.46 18.49
N ALA A 24 8.50 4.47 17.67
CA ALA A 24 7.22 4.59 16.98
C ALA A 24 6.98 3.40 16.04
N LYS A 25 5.75 2.88 16.01
CA LYS A 25 5.36 1.79 15.10
C LYS A 25 5.49 2.24 13.64
N ARG A 26 6.09 1.40 12.78
CA ARG A 26 6.17 1.66 11.35
C ARG A 26 4.77 1.52 10.73
N PRO A 27 4.32 2.50 9.92
CA PRO A 27 3.10 2.33 9.14
C PRO A 27 3.21 1.12 8.20
N PRO A 28 2.12 0.37 7.96
CA PRO A 28 2.16 -0.72 7.00
C PRO A 28 2.59 -0.19 5.62
N ALA A 29 3.46 -0.94 4.94
CA ALA A 29 3.81 -0.62 3.57
C ALA A 29 2.55 -0.69 2.68
N PRO A 30 2.37 0.25 1.74
CA PRO A 30 1.26 0.18 0.79
C PRO A 30 1.38 -1.12 -0.01
N LYS A 31 0.32 -1.93 0.00
CA LYS A 31 0.26 -3.14 -0.82
C LYS A 31 -0.06 -2.72 -2.25
N ILE A 32 0.91 -2.90 -3.13
CA ILE A 32 0.75 -2.63 -4.57
C ILE A 32 0.18 -3.87 -5.26
N VAL A 33 -0.81 -3.66 -6.12
CA VAL A 33 -1.40 -4.67 -6.98
C VAL A 33 -1.25 -4.26 -8.45
N ILE A 34 -1.21 -5.24 -9.35
CA ILE A 34 -1.09 -4.96 -10.79
C ILE A 34 -2.46 -5.10 -11.45
N CYS A 35 -2.87 -4.10 -12.22
CA CYS A 35 -4.06 -4.16 -13.04
C CYS A 35 -3.92 -5.30 -14.06
N LYS A 36 -4.79 -6.31 -13.97
CA LYS A 36 -4.77 -7.49 -14.87
C LYS A 36 -5.04 -7.15 -16.33
N LYS A 37 -5.65 -6.00 -16.62
CA LYS A 37 -5.99 -5.56 -17.99
C LYS A 37 -4.89 -4.75 -18.67
N CYS A 38 -4.29 -3.79 -17.97
CA CYS A 38 -3.35 -2.84 -18.57
C CYS A 38 -1.95 -2.83 -17.95
N GLY A 39 -1.72 -3.58 -16.87
CA GLY A 39 -0.42 -3.65 -16.20
C GLY A 39 -0.07 -2.47 -15.30
N ALA A 40 -0.99 -1.53 -15.06
CA ALA A 40 -0.77 -0.42 -14.14
C ALA A 40 -0.54 -0.88 -12.70
N GLN A 41 0.33 -0.19 -11.96
CA GLN A 41 0.49 -0.37 -10.52
C GLN A 41 -0.59 0.41 -9.78
N LEU A 42 -1.38 -0.29 -9.00
CA LEU A 42 -2.50 0.23 -8.21
C LEU A 42 -2.27 -0.04 -6.73
N THR A 43 -2.99 0.67 -5.86
CA THR A 43 -3.07 0.30 -4.45
C THR A 43 -4.06 -0.85 -4.27
N SER A 44 -3.85 -1.68 -3.25
CA SER A 44 -4.77 -2.79 -2.96
C SER A 44 -6.18 -2.36 -2.56
N GLU A 45 -6.41 -1.06 -2.32
CA GLU A 45 -7.68 -0.49 -1.90
C GLU A 45 -8.36 0.32 -3.03
N ASP A 46 -7.74 0.39 -4.22
CA ASP A 46 -8.35 1.06 -5.38
C ASP A 46 -9.52 0.22 -5.89
N LYS A 47 -10.72 0.79 -6.02
CA LYS A 47 -11.90 0.10 -6.59
C LYS A 47 -11.84 -0.03 -8.11
N TYR A 48 -11.26 0.97 -8.77
CA TYR A 48 -11.11 1.04 -10.22
C TYR A 48 -9.67 1.40 -10.58
N CYS A 49 -9.21 0.90 -11.73
CA CYS A 49 -7.93 1.28 -12.30
C CYS A 49 -7.97 2.72 -12.78
N ASP A 50 -7.12 3.58 -12.25
CA ASP A 50 -6.95 4.99 -12.64
C ASP A 50 -6.48 5.17 -14.09
N ARG A 51 -5.84 4.14 -14.66
CA ARG A 51 -5.27 4.16 -16.01
C ARG A 51 -6.23 3.69 -17.09
N CYS A 52 -7.08 2.69 -16.81
CA CYS A 52 -7.94 2.08 -17.83
C CYS A 52 -9.41 1.91 -17.44
N GLY A 53 -9.78 2.31 -16.22
CA GLY A 53 -11.16 2.25 -15.72
C GLY A 53 -11.67 0.86 -15.35
N GLU A 54 -10.85 -0.18 -15.47
CA GLU A 54 -11.24 -1.55 -15.11
C GLU A 54 -11.50 -1.69 -13.61
N ILE A 55 -12.55 -2.41 -13.22
CA ILE A 55 -12.80 -2.75 -11.82
C ILE A 55 -11.70 -3.67 -11.30
N THR A 56 -11.16 -3.37 -10.12
CA THR A 56 -10.11 -4.17 -9.49
C THR A 56 -10.70 -5.36 -8.73
N ASP A 57 -9.85 -6.30 -8.32
CA ASP A 57 -10.27 -7.39 -7.43
C ASP A 57 -10.87 -6.85 -6.12
N PHE A 58 -10.38 -5.70 -5.61
CA PHE A 58 -10.93 -5.04 -4.42
C PHE A 58 -12.31 -4.45 -4.68
N GLY A 59 -12.50 -3.77 -5.82
CA GLY A 59 -13.81 -3.28 -6.24
C GLY A 59 -14.84 -4.41 -6.33
N GLN A 60 -14.46 -5.53 -6.97
CA GLN A 60 -15.32 -6.72 -7.08
C GLN A 60 -15.65 -7.36 -5.72
N MET A 61 -14.70 -7.34 -4.77
CA MET A 61 -14.95 -7.86 -3.42
C MET A 61 -15.99 -7.03 -2.68
N ILE A 62 -15.91 -5.69 -2.78
CA ILE A 62 -16.87 -4.79 -2.13
C ILE A 62 -18.27 -4.94 -2.75
N GLU A 63 -18.38 -5.03 -4.07
CA GLU A 63 -19.68 -5.19 -4.75
C GLU A 63 -20.40 -6.50 -4.37
N LYS A 64 -19.67 -7.53 -3.92
CA LYS A 64 -20.25 -8.79 -3.44
C LYS A 64 -20.66 -8.78 -1.96
N LEU A 65 -20.31 -7.72 -1.21
CA LEU A 65 -20.60 -7.56 0.22
C LEU A 65 -21.86 -6.71 0.49
N ILE A 66 -22.51 -6.22 -0.57
CA ILE A 66 -23.77 -5.46 -0.56
C ILE A 66 -24.93 -6.37 -0.96
#